data_AF-K2CW50-F1
#
_entry.id   AF-K2CW50-F1
#
_cell.length_a   1.000
_cell.length_b   1.000
_cell.length_c   1.000
_cell.angle_alpha   90.00
_cell.angle_beta   90.00
_cell.angle_gamma   90.00
#
_symmetry.space_group_name_H-M   'P 1'
#
loop_
_entity.id
_entity.type
_entity.pdbx_description
1 polymer ?
#
loop_
_entity_poly.entity_id
_entity_poly.type
_entity_poly.pdbx_seq_one_letter_code
_entity_poly.pdbx_strand_id
1 'polypeptide(L)' 'MVEEGIAGLLAPPDDARAMAQALWRSCTDVARARFIFQSARLQAVKKFCIDAIVQSYERLFPGRQLDDSLRGVPGYSGQS' A
#
# COMPACT_ATOMS: atom_id res chain seq x y z
N MET A 1 -0.98 -0.23 7.07
CA MET A 1 -1.65 -0.18 8.39
C MET A 1 -2.73 -1.25 8.41
N VAL A 2 -2.73 -2.13 9.41
CA VAL A 2 -3.73 -3.21 9.58
C VAL A 2 -4.83 -2.70 10.51
N GLU A 3 -6.09 -3.02 10.17
CA GLU A 3 -7.26 -2.67 10.97
C GLU A 3 -7.77 -3.91 11.71
N GLU A 4 -7.92 -3.79 13.04
CA GLU A 4 -8.30 -4.88 13.94
C GLU A 4 -9.64 -5.50 13.56
N GLY A 5 -9.67 -6.82 13.41
CA GLY A 5 -10.87 -7.60 13.11
C GLY A 5 -11.41 -7.43 11.68
N ILE A 6 -10.82 -6.54 10.87
CA ILE A 6 -11.26 -6.28 9.49
C ILE A 6 -10.20 -6.72 8.49
N ALA A 7 -8.97 -6.24 8.62
CA ALA A 7 -7.86 -6.59 7.73
C ALA A 7 -6.83 -7.52 8.37
N GLY A 8 -7.00 -7.84 9.66
CA GLY A 8 -6.14 -8.74 10.43
C GLY A 8 -6.51 -8.74 11.90
N LEU A 9 -5.70 -9.43 12.70
CA LEU A 9 -5.74 -9.37 14.17
C LEU A 9 -4.41 -8.79 14.67
N LEU A 10 -4.49 -7.87 15.60
CA LEU A 10 -3.39 -7.18 16.25
C LEU A 10 -3.16 -7.82 17.62
N ALA A 11 -1.91 -8.16 17.87
CA ALA A 11 -1.44 -8.52 19.20
C ALA A 11 -0.63 -7.36 19.79
N PRO A 12 -0.67 -7.15 21.12
CA PRO A 12 0.26 -6.25 21.78
C PRO A 12 1.72 -6.61 21.47
N PRO A 13 2.63 -5.62 21.44
CA PRO A 13 4.06 -5.89 21.37
C PRO A 13 4.51 -6.81 22.50
N ASP A 14 5.44 -7.72 22.20
CA ASP A 14 6.02 -8.70 23.13
C ASP A 14 5.03 -9.64 23.83
N ASP A 15 3.78 -9.72 23.38
CA ASP A 15 2.78 -10.66 23.92
C ASP A 15 2.59 -11.88 23.01
N ALA A 16 3.48 -12.87 23.19
CA ALA A 16 3.41 -14.14 22.48
C ALA A 16 2.09 -14.91 22.75
N ARG A 17 1.50 -14.73 23.94
CA ARG A 17 0.26 -15.41 24.33
C ARG A 17 -0.94 -14.81 23.59
N ALA A 18 -0.99 -13.49 23.44
CA ALA A 18 -2.00 -12.83 22.61
C ALA A 18 -1.86 -13.22 21.14
N MET A 19 -0.63 -13.30 20.62
CA MET A 19 -0.38 -13.76 19.25
C MET A 19 -0.86 -15.21 19.03
N ALA A 20 -0.53 -16.12 19.95
CA ALA A 20 -0.98 -17.52 19.87
C ALA A 20 -2.52 -17.63 19.89
N GLN A 21 -3.20 -16.85 20.73
CA GLN A 21 -4.66 -16.80 20.76
C GLN A 21 -5.28 -16.26 19.47
N ALA A 22 -4.67 -15.22 18.87
CA ALA A 22 -5.12 -14.68 17.60
C ALA A 22 -5.01 -15.73 16.48
N LEU A 23 -3.85 -16.42 16.39
CA LEU A 23 -3.64 -17.52 15.45
C LEU A 23 -4.65 -18.66 15.66
N TRP A 24 -4.86 -19.07 16.92
CA TRP A 24 -5.82 -20.11 17.25
C TRP A 24 -7.23 -19.74 16.76
N ARG A 25 -7.70 -18.52 17.06
CA ARG A 25 -9.01 -18.03 16.61
C ARG A 25 -9.15 -18.04 15.09
N SER A 26 -8.11 -17.63 14.37
CA SER A 26 -8.09 -17.67 12.90
C SER A 26 -8.17 -19.09 12.34
N CYS A 27 -7.60 -20.07 13.02
CA CYS A 27 -7.65 -21.48 12.61
C CYS A 27 -8.99 -22.14 12.98
N THR A 28 -9.61 -21.76 14.10
CA THR A 28 -10.84 -22.41 14.59
C THR A 28 -12.13 -21.82 14.03
N ASP A 29 -12.12 -20.56 13.57
CA ASP A 29 -13.30 -19.89 12.99
C ASP A 29 -13.05 -19.57 11.50
N VAL A 30 -13.33 -20.56 10.66
CA VAL A 30 -13.08 -20.49 9.21
C VAL A 30 -13.91 -19.40 8.54
N ALA A 31 -15.15 -19.17 8.99
CA ALA A 31 -16.02 -18.15 8.41
C ALA A 31 -15.47 -16.75 8.67
N ARG A 32 -15.08 -16.47 9.93
CA ARG A 32 -14.46 -15.21 10.30
C ARG A 32 -13.10 -15.02 9.63
N ALA A 33 -12.29 -16.07 9.54
CA ALA A 33 -11.01 -16.01 8.84
C ALA A 33 -11.19 -15.61 7.37
N ARG A 34 -12.13 -16.25 6.65
CA ARG A 34 -12.44 -15.90 5.26
C ARG A 34 -12.87 -14.45 5.09
N PHE A 35 -13.73 -13.95 5.99
CA PHE A 35 -14.16 -12.55 5.97
C PHE A 35 -12.95 -11.59 6.12
N ILE A 36 -12.07 -11.86 7.09
CA ILE A 36 -10.87 -11.04 7.32
C ILE A 36 -9.94 -11.07 6.10
N PHE A 37 -9.70 -12.24 5.50
CA PHE A 37 -8.81 -12.35 4.33
C PHE A 37 -9.36 -11.59 3.11
N GLN A 38 -10.66 -11.71 2.84
CA GLN A 38 -11.29 -11.00 1.73
C GLN A 38 -11.25 -9.48 1.95
N SER A 39 -11.58 -9.04 3.16
CA SER A 39 -11.54 -7.63 3.54
C SER A 39 -10.12 -7.06 3.49
N ALA A 40 -9.12 -7.81 3.98
CA ALA A 40 -7.72 -7.47 3.90
C ALA A 40 -7.26 -7.28 2.44
N ARG A 41 -7.63 -8.20 1.54
CA ARG A 41 -7.30 -8.11 0.12
C ARG A 41 -7.91 -6.86 -0.52
N LEU A 42 -9.20 -6.60 -0.26
CA LEU A 42 -9.89 -5.42 -0.79
C LEU A 42 -9.23 -4.13 -0.30
N GLN A 43 -8.92 -4.04 0.99
CA GLN A 43 -8.22 -2.89 1.55
C GLN A 43 -6.82 -2.71 0.95
N ALA A 44 -6.08 -3.81 0.78
CA ALA A 44 -4.73 -3.76 0.24
C ALA A 44 -4.71 -3.24 -1.20
N VAL A 45 -5.62 -3.74 -2.05
CA VAL A 45 -5.76 -3.26 -3.43
C VAL A 45 -6.15 -1.79 -3.43
N LYS A 46 -7.16 -1.39 -2.65
CA LYS A 46 -7.65 -0.01 -2.61
C LYS A 46 -6.57 1.00 -2.16
N LYS A 47 -5.74 0.62 -1.19
CA LYS A 47 -4.79 1.54 -0.54
C LYS A 47 -3.39 1.50 -1.15
N PHE A 48 -2.99 0.36 -1.71
CA PHE A 48 -1.60 0.12 -2.10
C PHE A 48 -1.42 -0.34 -3.55
N CYS A 49 -2.48 -0.37 -4.38
CA CYS A 49 -2.27 -0.58 -5.80
C CYS A 49 -1.48 0.59 -6.41
N ILE A 50 -0.67 0.27 -7.42
CA ILE A 50 0.18 1.27 -8.10
C ILE A 50 -0.67 2.42 -8.64
N ASP A 51 -1.82 2.12 -9.23
CA ASP A 51 -2.72 3.15 -9.78
C ASP A 51 -3.19 4.14 -8.70
N ALA A 52 -3.58 3.66 -7.52
CA ALA A 52 -3.98 4.52 -6.42
C ALA A 52 -2.82 5.35 -5.88
N ILE A 53 -1.61 4.77 -5.86
CA ILE A 53 -0.39 5.48 -5.46
C ILE A 53 -0.07 6.58 -6.48
N VAL A 54 -0.01 6.26 -7.77
CA VAL A 54 0.26 7.22 -8.86
C VAL A 54 -0.74 8.37 -8.82
N GLN A 55 -2.05 8.09 -8.73
CA GLN A 55 -3.07 9.12 -8.61
C GLN A 55 -2.93 9.99 -7.35
N SER A 56 -2.38 9.43 -6.27
CA SER A 56 -2.08 10.19 -5.05
C SER A 56 -0.88 11.12 -5.27
N TYR A 57 0.16 10.66 -5.96
CA TYR A 57 1.31 11.48 -6.34
C TYR A 57 0.95 12.58 -7.34
N GLU A 58 0.14 12.29 -8.37
CA GLU A 58 -0.34 13.29 -9.34
C GLU A 58 -1.10 14.44 -8.67
N ARG A 59 -1.83 14.15 -7.59
CA ARG A 59 -2.52 15.19 -6.81
C ARG A 59 -1.55 16.08 -6.02
N LEU A 60 -0.42 15.54 -5.57
CA LEU A 60 0.60 16.28 -4.83
C LEU A 60 1.54 17.05 -5.77
N PHE A 61 1.77 16.48 -6.95
CA PHE A 61 2.61 17.04 -7.99
C PHE A 61 1.79 17.11 -9.29
N PRO A 62 0.80 18.03 -9.38
CA PRO A 62 0.09 18.24 -10.62
C PRO A 62 1.16 18.53 -11.66
N GLY A 63 1.29 17.62 -12.63
CA GLY A 63 2.44 17.54 -13.51
C GLY A 63 2.87 18.94 -13.91
N ARG A 64 4.05 19.37 -13.43
CA ARG A 64 4.64 20.60 -13.93
C ARG A 64 4.80 20.32 -15.41
N GLN A 65 3.92 20.90 -16.22
CA GLN A 65 4.07 20.92 -17.66
C GLN A 65 5.50 21.43 -17.84
N LEU A 66 6.41 20.52 -18.21
CA LEU A 66 7.75 20.91 -18.58
C LEU A 66 7.50 21.90 -19.70
N ASP A 67 7.71 23.16 -19.38
CA ASP A 67 7.62 24.21 -20.35
C ASP A 67 8.50 23.78 -21.51
N ASP A 68 7.89 23.68 -22.69
CA ASP A 68 8.53 23.29 -23.95
C ASP A 68 9.66 24.29 -24.31
N SER A 69 9.85 25.37 -23.52
CA SER A 69 10.97 26.30 -23.56
C SER A 69 12.35 25.69 -23.21
N LEU A 70 12.43 24.45 -22.69
CA LEU A 70 13.72 23.73 -22.57
C LEU A 70 14.12 22.95 -23.84
N ARG A 71 13.38 23.05 -24.95
CA ARG A 71 13.89 22.63 -26.28
C ARG A 71 15.03 23.51 -26.84
N GLY A 72 15.53 24.45 -26.04
CA GLY A 72 16.64 25.34 -26.38
C GLY A 72 17.97 25.03 -25.68
N VAL A 73 18.25 23.81 -25.23
CA VAL A 73 19.60 23.48 -24.72
C VAL A 73 20.55 23.28 -25.90
N PRO A 74 21.59 24.12 -26.10
CA PRO A 74 22.56 23.94 -27.16
C PRO A 74 23.33 22.63 -26.96
N GLY A 75 23.61 21.96 -28.08
CA GLY A 75 24.06 20.58 -28.13
C GLY A 75 25.27 20.24 -27.25
N TYR A 76 25.27 18.99 -26.78
CA TYR A 76 26.50 18.28 -26.44
C TYR A 76 27.28 18.03 -27.74
N SER A 77 28.22 18.93 -28.04
CA SER A 77 29.32 18.67 -28.96
C SER A 77 30.63 18.69 -28.15
N GLY A 78 31.03 17.52 -27.68
CA GLY A 78 32.40 17.21 -27.22
C GLY A 78 32.76 15.88 -27.85
N GLN A 79 33.29 15.89 -29.07
CA GLN A 79 34.72 15.94 -29.42
C GLN A 79 35.33 14.54 -29.51
N SER A 80 35.97 14.32 -30.66
CA SER A 80 36.57 13.08 -31.20
C SER A 80 37.66 12.46 -30.34
#